data_AF-A0A350T782-F1
#
_entry.id   AF-A0A350T782-F1
#
_cell.length_a   1.000
_cell.length_b   1.000
_cell.length_c   1.000
_cell.angle_alpha   90.00
_cell.angle_beta   90.00
_cell.angle_gamma   90.00
#
_symmetry.space_group_name_H-M   'P 1'
#
loop_
_entity.id
_entity.type
_entity.pdbx_description
1 polymer ?
#
loop_
_entity_poly.entity_id
_entity_poly.type
_entity_poly.pdbx_seq_one_letter_code
_entity_poly.pdbx_strand_id
1 'polypeptide(L)'
;MQRRAQEAVAQNEQGEREITYRDALREAITEEMDRNKNVLLMGEDIGAYGGSYVVTRGFQEQYGRKRVIDTPIAELGIVGMAVGASMAGLRPIVELMTINFSLLAIDQIVNHAA
;
A
#
# COMPACT_ATOMS: atom_id res chain seq x y z
N MET A 1 13.86 8.98 22.70
CA MET A 1 12.95 8.13 21.89
C MET A 1 13.26 8.15 20.39
N GLN A 2 14.48 8.51 19.95
CA GLN A 2 14.88 8.63 18.53
C GLN A 2 15.80 7.49 18.05
N ARG A 3 15.77 6.31 18.67
CA ARG A 3 16.74 5.21 18.41
C ARG A 3 16.17 3.97 17.69
N ARG A 4 15.01 4.06 17.04
CA ARG A 4 14.38 2.90 16.35
C ARG A 4 14.12 3.06 14.84
N ALA A 5 14.47 4.19 14.22
CA ALA A 5 14.32 4.39 12.78
C ALA A 5 15.62 4.17 11.97
N GLN A 6 16.62 3.53 12.59
CA GLN A 6 17.80 3.00 11.92
C GLN A 6 17.88 1.51 12.26
N GLU A 7 16.92 0.72 11.76
CA GLU A 7 17.25 -0.68 11.48
C GLU A 7 18.30 -0.61 10.38
N ALA A 8 19.52 -1.01 10.72
CA ALA A 8 20.66 -0.90 9.84
C ALA A 8 20.35 -1.62 8.54
N VAL A 9 20.25 -0.87 7.45
CA VAL A 9 20.38 -1.39 6.09
C VAL A 9 21.64 -2.25 6.09
N ALA A 10 21.48 -3.54 5.89
CA ALA A 10 22.63 -4.43 5.82
C ALA A 10 23.43 -4.02 4.57
N GLN A 11 24.75 -3.93 4.72
CA GLN A 11 25.62 -3.83 3.56
C GLN A 11 25.98 -5.25 3.17
N ASN A 12 25.74 -5.64 1.92
CA ASN A 12 26.19 -6.93 1.42
C ASN A 12 27.74 -6.94 1.29
N GLU A 13 28.32 -8.08 0.92
CA GLU A 13 29.78 -8.25 0.77
C GLU A 13 30.41 -7.27 -0.25
N GLN A 14 29.60 -6.64 -1.10
CA GLN A 14 30.00 -5.71 -2.15
C GLN A 14 29.77 -4.23 -1.74
N GLY A 15 29.33 -3.98 -0.50
CA GLY A 15 29.06 -2.63 0.02
C GLY A 15 27.75 -2.02 -0.49
N GLU A 16 26.87 -2.82 -1.11
CA GLU A 16 25.57 -2.36 -1.59
C GLU A 16 24.52 -2.43 -0.49
N ARG A 17 23.54 -1.54 -0.59
CA ARG A 17 22.37 -1.49 0.30
C ARG A 17 21.50 -2.74 0.09
N GLU A 18 21.38 -3.55 1.12
CA GLU A 18 20.54 -4.74 1.17
C GLU A 18 19.35 -4.52 2.11
N ILE A 19 18.14 -4.68 1.57
CA ILE A 19 16.87 -4.57 2.29
C ILE A 19 15.92 -5.68 1.81
N THR A 20 14.97 -6.08 2.65
CA THR A 20 13.97 -7.06 2.23
C THR A 20 12.99 -6.44 1.22
N TYR A 21 12.35 -7.27 0.37
CA TYR A 21 11.29 -6.79 -0.53
C TYR A 21 10.15 -6.09 0.23
N ARG A 22 9.83 -6.55 1.44
CA ARG A 22 8.81 -5.92 2.29
C ARG A 22 9.22 -4.50 2.67
N ASP A 23 10.47 -4.33 3.08
CA ASP A 23 10.98 -3.02 3.51
C ASP A 23 11.13 -2.08 2.31
N ALA A 24 11.55 -2.59 1.16
CA ALA A 24 11.59 -1.83 -0.09
C ALA A 24 10.20 -1.34 -0.54
N LEU A 25 9.18 -2.20 -0.50
CA LEU A 25 7.79 -1.81 -0.78
C LEU A 25 7.30 -0.74 0.19
N ARG A 26 7.56 -0.95 1.49
CA ARG A 26 7.19 0.00 2.53
C ARG A 26 7.83 1.37 2.31
N GLU A 27 9.12 1.41 1.99
CA GLU A 27 9.85 2.64 1.72
C GLU A 27 9.30 3.36 0.50
N ALA A 28 9.10 2.66 -0.63
CA ALA A 28 8.54 3.25 -1.84
C ALA A 28 7.15 3.87 -1.61
N ILE A 29 6.27 3.18 -0.86
CA ILE A 29 4.95 3.72 -0.52
C ILE A 29 5.08 4.93 0.40
N THR A 30 5.97 4.88 1.39
CA THR A 30 6.21 5.98 2.34
C THR A 30 6.65 7.23 1.61
N GLU A 31 7.64 7.12 0.71
CA GLU A 31 8.16 8.22 -0.09
C GLU A 31 7.05 8.89 -0.91
N GLU A 32 6.21 8.12 -1.59
CA GLU A 32 5.12 8.67 -2.41
C GLU A 32 3.99 9.26 -1.57
N MET A 33 3.67 8.68 -0.42
CA MET A 33 2.67 9.21 0.50
C MET A 33 3.09 10.53 1.14
N ASP A 34 4.37 10.67 1.49
CA ASP A 34 4.97 11.89 2.03
C ASP A 34 5.05 12.97 0.95
N ARG A 35 5.43 12.60 -0.27
CA ARG A 35 5.55 13.52 -1.40
C ARG A 35 4.20 14.05 -1.88
N ASN A 36 3.15 13.23 -1.87
CA ASN A 36 1.87 13.57 -2.47
C ASN A 36 0.68 13.24 -1.57
N LYS A 37 0.00 14.30 -1.09
CA LYS A 37 -1.21 14.20 -0.25
C LYS A 37 -2.40 13.50 -0.90
N ASN A 38 -2.41 13.35 -2.22
CA ASN A 38 -3.46 12.65 -2.96
C ASN A 38 -3.22 11.12 -3.03
N VAL A 39 -2.05 10.63 -2.62
CA VAL A 39 -1.75 9.18 -2.58
C VAL A 39 -2.38 8.56 -1.35
N LEU A 40 -3.20 7.53 -1.50
CA LEU A 40 -3.86 6.87 -0.38
C LEU A 40 -3.84 5.36 -0.59
N LEU A 41 -3.94 4.58 0.47
CA LEU A 41 -4.04 3.13 0.41
C LEU A 41 -5.45 2.66 0.66
N MET A 42 -5.86 1.62 -0.07
CA MET A 42 -7.13 0.93 0.11
C MET A 42 -6.90 -0.57 0.00
N GLY A 43 -7.45 -1.35 0.92
CA GLY A 43 -7.28 -2.79 0.92
C GLY A 43 -7.91 -3.45 2.12
N GLU A 44 -7.76 -4.76 2.21
CA GLU A 44 -8.27 -5.57 3.31
C GLU A 44 -7.22 -5.68 4.41
N ASP A 45 -7.61 -5.42 5.66
CA ASP A 45 -6.74 -5.52 6.84
C ASP A 45 -5.43 -4.68 6.78
N ILE A 46 -5.35 -3.66 5.93
CA ILE A 46 -4.16 -2.81 5.77
C ILE A 46 -4.03 -1.71 6.82
N GLY A 47 -5.11 -1.41 7.51
CA GLY A 47 -5.23 -0.31 8.45
C GLY A 47 -4.70 -0.67 9.82
N ALA A 48 -5.59 -1.05 10.74
CA ALA A 48 -5.20 -1.36 12.12
C ALA A 48 -4.32 -2.62 12.23
N TYR A 49 -4.51 -3.59 11.34
CA TYR A 49 -3.74 -4.84 11.34
C TYR A 49 -2.37 -4.69 10.62
N GLY A 50 -2.30 -3.83 9.60
CA GLY A 50 -1.06 -3.48 8.90
C GLY A 50 -0.71 -4.36 7.71
N GLY A 51 -1.71 -5.05 7.14
CA GLY A 51 -1.61 -5.92 5.98
C GLY A 51 -1.17 -7.33 6.33
N SER A 52 -1.58 -8.32 5.54
CA SER A 52 -1.27 -9.75 5.78
C SER A 52 0.23 -10.03 5.80
N TYR A 53 1.00 -9.28 5.01
CA TYR A 53 2.47 -9.37 4.94
C TYR A 53 3.18 -8.23 5.66
N VAL A 54 2.44 -7.44 6.45
CA VAL A 54 3.00 -6.43 7.37
C VAL A 54 3.72 -5.27 6.66
N VAL A 55 3.47 -5.06 5.36
CA VAL A 55 4.06 -3.95 4.58
C VAL A 55 3.58 -2.60 5.13
N THR A 56 2.30 -2.50 5.45
CA THR A 56 1.59 -1.25 5.80
C THR A 56 1.45 -1.04 7.31
N ARG A 57 2.09 -1.88 8.14
CA ARG A 57 2.03 -1.76 9.61
C ARG A 57 2.34 -0.35 10.11
N GLY A 58 1.42 0.20 10.89
CA GLY A 58 1.54 1.54 11.48
C GLY A 58 1.30 2.72 10.53
N PHE A 59 1.01 2.45 9.24
CA PHE A 59 0.68 3.53 8.30
C PHE A 59 -0.60 4.26 8.70
N GLN A 60 -1.59 3.56 9.26
CA GLN A 60 -2.82 4.22 9.71
C GLN A 60 -2.57 5.18 10.89
N GLU A 61 -1.64 4.87 11.80
CA GLU A 61 -1.24 5.81 12.85
C GLU A 61 -0.48 7.02 12.28
N GLN A 62 0.36 6.79 11.27
CA GLN A 62 1.17 7.83 10.64
C GLN A 62 0.35 8.78 9.74
N TYR A 63 -0.52 8.25 8.90
CA TYR A 63 -1.23 9.00 7.85
C TYR A 63 -2.73 9.17 8.11
N GLY A 64 -3.29 8.44 9.07
CA GLY A 64 -4.70 8.50 9.44
C GLY A 64 -5.64 7.70 8.54
N ARG A 65 -6.86 7.47 9.05
CA ARG A 65 -7.91 6.64 8.43
C ARG A 65 -8.44 7.13 7.08
N LYS A 66 -8.11 8.37 6.68
CA LYS A 66 -8.49 8.94 5.38
C LYS A 66 -7.47 8.63 4.29
N ARG A 67 -6.25 8.26 4.66
CA ARG A 67 -5.12 7.98 3.76
C ARG A 67 -4.75 6.51 3.76
N VAL A 68 -5.17 5.74 4.77
CA VAL A 68 -5.07 4.28 4.85
C VAL A 68 -6.46 3.76 5.21
N ILE A 69 -7.11 3.11 4.25
CA ILE A 69 -8.53 2.78 4.31
C ILE A 69 -8.69 1.27 4.31
N ASP A 70 -9.11 0.72 5.45
CA ASP A 70 -9.63 -0.65 5.51
C ASP A 70 -10.94 -0.75 4.74
N THR A 71 -11.03 -1.77 3.89
CA THR A 71 -12.19 -2.04 3.04
C THR A 71 -12.85 -3.37 3.39
N PRO A 72 -14.14 -3.57 3.07
CA PRO A 72 -14.76 -4.89 3.15
C PRO A 72 -14.11 -5.87 2.16
N ILE A 73 -14.28 -7.17 2.41
CA ILE A 73 -13.87 -8.25 1.50
C ILE A 73 -14.75 -8.20 0.23
N ALA A 74 -14.32 -7.41 -0.76
CA ALA A 74 -15.06 -7.13 -1.98
C ALA A 74 -14.14 -6.53 -3.07
N GLU A 75 -13.25 -7.34 -3.64
CA GLU A 75 -12.14 -6.93 -4.50
C GLU A 75 -12.60 -6.12 -5.72
N LEU A 76 -13.69 -6.54 -6.37
CA LEU A 76 -14.31 -5.78 -7.46
C LEU A 76 -14.69 -4.36 -7.00
N GLY A 77 -15.27 -4.24 -5.82
CA GLY A 77 -15.65 -2.96 -5.23
C GLY A 77 -14.44 -2.11 -4.86
N ILE A 78 -13.41 -2.72 -4.26
CA ILE A 78 -12.16 -2.02 -3.90
C ILE A 78 -11.53 -1.40 -5.15
N VAL A 79 -11.34 -2.19 -6.20
CA VAL A 79 -10.72 -1.70 -7.44
C VAL A 79 -11.62 -0.67 -8.14
N GLY A 80 -12.94 -0.90 -8.22
CA GLY A 80 -13.85 0.08 -8.83
C GLY A 80 -13.88 1.42 -8.11
N MET A 81 -13.85 1.42 -6.77
CA MET A 81 -13.70 2.65 -5.99
C MET A 81 -12.36 3.33 -6.28
N ALA A 82 -11.27 2.58 -6.40
CA ALA A 82 -9.96 3.13 -6.73
C ALA A 82 -9.92 3.74 -8.14
N VAL A 83 -10.58 3.12 -9.12
CA VAL A 83 -10.73 3.69 -10.47
C VAL A 83 -11.47 5.04 -10.39
N GLY A 84 -12.64 5.07 -9.75
CA GLY A 84 -13.40 6.32 -9.58
C GLY A 84 -12.64 7.40 -8.82
N ALA A 85 -11.94 7.04 -7.74
CA ALA A 85 -11.08 7.95 -6.99
C ALA A 85 -9.93 8.51 -7.84
N SER A 86 -9.35 7.68 -8.70
CA SER A 86 -8.30 8.08 -9.64
C SER A 86 -8.83 9.11 -10.65
N MET A 87 -10.03 8.87 -11.19
CA MET A 87 -10.70 9.82 -12.10
C MET A 87 -11.00 11.17 -11.40
N ALA A 88 -11.24 11.16 -10.10
CA ALA A 88 -11.45 12.35 -9.28
C ALA A 88 -10.14 13.06 -8.87
N GLY A 89 -8.97 12.59 -9.32
CA GLY A 89 -7.66 13.21 -9.08
C GLY A 89 -6.90 12.70 -7.85
N LEU A 90 -7.40 11.64 -7.20
CA LEU A 90 -6.64 10.91 -6.17
C LEU A 90 -5.67 9.92 -6.82
N ARG A 91 -4.77 9.34 -6.02
CA ARG A 91 -3.77 8.36 -6.47
C ARG A 91 -3.81 7.13 -5.55
N PRO A 92 -4.87 6.32 -5.63
CA PRO A 92 -5.01 5.16 -4.78
C PRO A 92 -3.97 4.08 -5.12
N ILE A 93 -3.39 3.49 -4.08
CA ILE A 93 -2.61 2.26 -4.10
C ILE A 93 -3.53 1.17 -3.52
N VAL A 94 -3.92 0.22 -4.36
CA VAL A 94 -4.80 -0.88 -3.95
C VAL A 94 -3.97 -2.08 -3.54
N GLU A 95 -4.21 -2.59 -2.34
CA GLU A 95 -3.66 -3.87 -1.85
C GLU A 95 -4.77 -4.92 -1.89
N LEU A 96 -4.57 -5.96 -2.70
CA LEU A 96 -5.33 -7.21 -2.62
C LEU A 96 -4.47 -8.23 -1.87
N MET A 97 -5.08 -9.00 -0.99
CA MET A 97 -4.36 -9.92 -0.09
C MET A 97 -3.43 -10.89 -0.84
N THR A 98 -3.90 -11.45 -1.96
CA THR A 98 -3.09 -12.27 -2.85
C THR A 98 -3.49 -12.03 -4.30
N ILE A 99 -2.61 -12.39 -5.24
CA ILE A 99 -2.88 -12.25 -6.67
C ILE A 99 -4.09 -13.09 -7.13
N ASN A 100 -4.43 -14.19 -6.43
CA ASN A 100 -5.57 -15.04 -6.79
C ASN A 100 -6.90 -14.27 -6.73
N PHE A 101 -7.01 -13.30 -5.81
CA PHE A 101 -8.21 -12.49 -5.65
C PHE A 101 -8.32 -11.36 -6.68
N SER A 102 -7.25 -11.06 -7.42
CA SER A 102 -7.34 -10.13 -8.56
C SER A 102 -8.30 -10.59 -9.64
N LEU A 103 -8.55 -11.91 -9.74
CA LEU A 103 -9.53 -12.48 -10.66
C LEU A 103 -10.95 -12.00 -10.38
N LEU A 104 -11.27 -11.69 -9.12
CA LEU A 104 -12.58 -11.15 -8.73
C LEU A 104 -12.76 -9.70 -9.16
N ALA A 105 -11.67 -8.96 -9.37
CA ALA A 105 -11.66 -7.57 -9.78
C ALA A 105 -11.29 -7.36 -11.26
N ILE A 106 -11.11 -8.44 -12.03
CA ILE A 106 -10.50 -8.37 -13.36
C ILE A 106 -11.27 -7.48 -14.34
N ASP A 107 -12.60 -7.43 -14.23
CA ASP A 107 -13.43 -6.54 -15.04
C ASP A 107 -13.10 -5.06 -14.79
N GLN A 108 -12.94 -4.65 -13.53
CA GLN A 108 -12.54 -3.28 -13.21
C GLN A 108 -11.11 -2.98 -13.68
N ILE A 109 -10.20 -3.95 -13.59
CA ILE A 109 -8.82 -3.77 -14.04
C ILE A 109 -8.76 -3.63 -15.57
N VAL A 110 -9.42 -4.52 -16.30
CA VAL A 110 -9.27 -4.61 -17.76
C VAL A 110 -10.16 -3.63 -18.50
N ASN A 111 -11.43 -3.49 -18.10
CA ASN A 111 -12.40 -2.72 -18.88
C ASN A 111 -12.55 -1.27 -18.41
N HIS A 112 -12.13 -0.96 -17.18
CA HIS A 112 -12.31 0.37 -16.59
C HIS A 112 -11.01 1.10 -16.26
N ALA A 113 -9.91 0.39 -15.98
CA ALA A 113 -8.64 1.02 -15.59
C ALA A 113 -7.60 1.10 -16.72
N ALA A 114 -7.57 0.14 -17.65
CA ALA A 114 -6.60 0.05 -18.75
C ALA A 114 -6.90 1.03 -19.89
#